data_AF-A0A7K2NS85-F1
#
_entry.id   AF-A0A7K2NS85-F1
#
_cell.length_a   1.000
_cell.length_b   1.000
_cell.length_c   1.000
_cell.angle_alpha   90.00
_cell.angle_beta   90.00
_cell.angle_gamma   90.00
#
_symmetry.space_group_name_H-M   'P 1'
#
loop_
_entity.id
_entity.type
_entity.pdbx_description
1 polymer ?
#
loop_
_entity_poly.entity_id
_entity_poly.type
_entity_poly.pdbx_seq_one_letter_code
_entity_poly.pdbx_strand_id
1 'polypeptide(L)' 'MTPQTGPTPLLIACALGIEHLALRTGDRAGAGGPVTVLRTGMGPKAAER' A
#
# COMPACT_ATOMS: atom_id res chain seq x y z
N MET A 1 25.46 -12.83 0.90
CA MET A 1 25.18 -11.84 -0.15
C MET A 1 23.67 -11.74 -0.29
N THR A 2 23.03 -10.77 0.35
CA THR A 2 21.58 -10.55 0.17
C THR A 2 21.37 -9.95 -1.22
N PRO A 3 20.51 -10.52 -2.09
CA PRO A 3 20.24 -9.89 -3.37
C PRO A 3 19.72 -8.48 -3.12
N GLN A 4 20.41 -7.48 -3.70
CA GLN A 4 19.92 -6.11 -3.74
C GLN A 4 18.81 -6.09 -4.79
N THR A 5 17.59 -6.42 -4.35
CA THR A 5 16.41 -6.29 -5.19
C THR A 5 16.25 -4.81 -5.51
N GLY A 6 16.25 -4.47 -6.80
CA GLY A 6 15.92 -3.13 -7.26
C GLY A 6 14.52 -2.69 -6.78
N PRO A 7 14.13 -1.43 -7.01
CA PRO A 7 12.89 -0.88 -6.48
C PRO A 7 11.69 -1.76 -6.84
N THR A 8 11.15 -2.49 -5.85
CA THR A 8 9.98 -3.35 -6.04
C THR A 8 8.71 -2.54 -5.89
N PRO A 9 7.77 -2.59 -6.85
CA PRO A 9 6.49 -1.94 -6.69
C PRO A 9 5.71 -2.54 -5.51
N LEU A 10 5.15 -1.68 -4.66
CA LEU A 10 4.35 -2.06 -3.50
C LEU A 10 2.88 -1.71 -3.70
N LEU A 11 1.99 -2.66 -3.43
CA LEU A 11 0.54 -2.44 -3.35
C LEU A 11 0.09 -2.52 -1.89
N ILE A 12 -0.61 -1.51 -1.41
CA ILE A 12 -1.18 -1.46 -0.05
C ILE A 12 -2.71 -1.41 -0.15
N ALA A 13 -3.39 -2.39 0.45
CA ALA A 13 -4.85 -2.47 0.49
C ALA A 13 -5.38 -1.98 1.85
N CYS A 14 -6.23 -0.94 1.85
CA CYS A 14 -6.78 -0.34 3.06
C CYS A 14 -8.25 -0.70 3.25
N ALA A 15 -8.58 -1.23 4.44
CA ALA A 15 -9.92 -1.65 4.83
C ALA A 15 -10.74 -0.50 5.41
N LEU A 16 -10.11 0.54 5.97
CA LEU A 16 -10.73 1.80 6.42
C LEU A 16 -10.31 3.03 5.58
N GLY A 17 -11.24 3.99 5.43
CA GLY A 17 -11.00 5.20 4.62
C GLY A 17 -9.94 6.11 5.23
N ILE A 18 -9.86 6.13 6.56
CA ILE A 18 -8.86 6.90 7.31
C ILE A 18 -7.43 6.38 7.09
N GLU A 19 -7.24 5.07 6.94
CA GLU A 19 -5.95 4.46 6.62
C GLU A 19 -5.51 4.87 5.21
N HIS A 20 -6.43 4.77 4.25
CA HIS A 20 -6.21 5.18 2.87
C HIS A 20 -5.88 6.67 2.76
N LEU A 21 -6.57 7.52 3.54
CA LEU A 21 -6.29 8.95 3.59
C LEU A 21 -4.89 9.21 4.18
N ALA A 22 -4.58 8.62 5.34
CA ALA A 22 -3.29 8.79 6.02
C ALA A 22 -2.11 8.40 5.11
N LEU A 23 -2.20 7.27 4.40
CA LEU A 23 -1.15 6.83 3.47
C LEU A 23 -1.05 7.67 2.19
N ARG A 24 -2.14 8.31 1.77
CA ARG A 24 -2.12 9.21 0.61
C ARG A 24 -1.51 10.57 0.92
N THR A 25 -1.71 11.07 2.14
CA THR A 25 -1.22 12.38 2.58
C THR A 25 0.11 12.32 3.31
N GLY A 26 0.54 11.14 3.77
CA GLY A 26 1.81 10.94 4.46
C GLY A 26 3.04 10.93 3.54
N ASP A 27 4.22 11.02 4.16
CA ASP A 27 5.50 10.91 3.47
C ASP A 27 5.73 9.50 2.92
N ARG A 28 6.35 9.43 1.72
CA ARG A 28 6.70 8.19 1.01
C ARG A 28 8.21 7.95 0.94
N ALA A 29 9.03 8.78 1.58
CA ALA A 29 10.50 8.68 1.52
C ALA A 29 11.06 7.33 1.98
N GLY A 30 10.35 6.60 2.85
CA GLY A 30 10.72 5.26 3.29
C GLY A 30 10.44 4.14 2.28
N ALA A 31 9.71 4.41 1.20
CA ALA A 31 9.42 3.41 0.18
C ALA A 31 10.59 3.30 -0.80
N GLY A 32 11.19 2.12 -0.90
CA GLY A 32 12.27 1.82 -1.84
C GLY A 32 11.84 1.72 -3.30
N GLY A 33 10.62 2.14 -3.67
CA GLY A 33 10.05 2.01 -5.01
C GLY A 33 8.62 2.57 -5.11
N PRO A 34 7.96 2.46 -6.28
CA PRO A 34 6.60 2.95 -6.48
C PRO A 34 5.59 2.33 -5.52
N VAL A 35 4.69 3.15 -4.96
CA VAL A 35 3.63 2.70 -4.04
C VAL A 35 2.26 2.99 -4.63
N THR A 36 1.40 1.97 -4.67
CA THR A 36 -0.02 2.09 -5.02
C THR A 36 -0.87 1.77 -3.80
N VAL A 37 -1.87 2.61 -3.51
CA VAL A 37 -2.81 2.40 -2.40
C VAL A 37 -4.20 2.13 -2.97
N LEU A 38 -4.80 1.00 -2.58
CA LEU A 38 -6.13 0.56 -2.98
C LEU A 38 -7.08 0.63 -1.77
N ARG A 39 -8.28 1.18 -1.97
CA ARG A 39 -9.38 1.05 -1.03
C ARG A 39 -10.08 -0.29 -1.27
N THR A 40 -10.25 -1.15 -0.26
CA THR A 40 -11.02 -2.41 -0.38
C THR A 40 -12.39 -2.31 0.29
N GLY A 41 -12.41 -1.82 1.53
CA GLY A 41 -13.58 -1.85 2.42
C GLY A 41 -13.45 -2.93 3.51
N MET A 42 -14.43 -3.03 4.40
CA MET A 42 -14.45 -4.03 5.49
C MET A 42 -15.19 -5.30 5.08
N GLY A 43 -14.69 -6.46 5.50
CA GLY A 43 -15.30 -7.77 5.29
C GLY A 43 -14.70 -8.58 4.13
N PRO A 44 -14.83 -9.92 4.15
CA PRO A 44 -14.13 -10.81 3.22
C PRO A 44 -14.49 -10.53 1.75
N LYS A 45 -15.78 -10.36 1.44
CA LYS A 45 -16.25 -10.03 0.08
C LYS A 45 -15.67 -8.71 -0.45
N ALA A 46 -15.43 -7.73 0.42
CA ALA A 46 -14.85 -6.46 0.01
C ALA A 46 -13.34 -6.57 -0.27
N ALA A 47 -12.68 -7.58 0.30
CA ALA A 47 -11.25 -7.84 0.15
C ALA A 47 -10.88 -8.64 -1.12
N GLU A 48 -11.85 -9.23 -1.82
CA GLU A 48 -11.66 -10.02 -3.05
C GLU A 48 -11.26 -9.19 -4.30
N ARG A 49 -10.71 -7.97 -4.11
CA ARG A 49 -10.35 -7.05 -5.21
C ARG A 49 -9.06 -7.40 -5.92
#